data_AF-A0A950ACT0-F1
#
_entry.id   AF-A0A950ACT0-F1
#
_cell.length_a   1.000
_cell.length_b   1.000
_cell.length_c   1.000
_cell.angle_alpha   90.00
_cell.angle_beta   90.00
_cell.angle_gamma   90.00
#
_symmetry.space_group_name_H-M   'P 1'
#
loop_
_entity.id
_entity.type
_entity.pdbx_description
1 polymer ?
#
loop_
_entity_poly.entity_id
_entity_poly.type
_entity_poly.pdbx_seq_one_letter_code
_entity_poly.pdbx_strand_id
1 'polypeptide(L)'
;MTHVIQNKKKLLSRISRIRGQINGIEKALNDERDCGEVLLTLAACRGAMNALMAEILEGHVRIHLLHPDIEKDPARAAAAEELIEVIKRYLK
;
A
#
# COMPACT_ATOMS: atom_id res chain seq x y z
N MET A 1 -6.40 -19.56 -1.63
CA MET A 1 -7.08 -18.30 -2.04
C MET A 1 -6.06 -17.17 -1.96
N THR A 2 -6.10 -16.19 -2.87
CA THR A 2 -5.15 -15.06 -2.82
C THR A 2 -5.46 -14.15 -1.63
N HIS A 3 -4.42 -13.70 -0.92
CA HIS A 3 -4.55 -12.87 0.29
C HIS A 3 -5.34 -11.57 0.09
N VAL A 4 -5.32 -11.05 -1.15
CA VAL A 4 -6.08 -9.87 -1.61
C VAL A 4 -7.60 -10.07 -1.51
N ILE A 5 -8.09 -11.31 -1.54
CA ILE A 5 -9.53 -11.62 -1.43
C ILE A 5 -9.98 -11.61 0.03
N GLN A 6 -9.15 -12.11 0.96
CA GLN A 6 -9.46 -12.11 2.40
C GLN A 6 -9.58 -10.68 2.95
N ASN A 7 -8.73 -9.76 2.49
CA ASN A 7 -8.73 -8.36 2.90
C ASN A 7 -9.50 -7.42 1.95
N LYS A 8 -10.32 -7.97 1.05
CA LYS A 8 -10.95 -7.24 -0.06
C LYS A 8 -11.66 -5.95 0.38
N LYS A 9 -12.48 -5.98 1.43
CA LYS A 9 -13.25 -4.80 1.90
C LYS A 9 -12.32 -3.66 2.34
N LYS A 10 -11.23 -3.98 3.05
CA LYS A 10 -10.25 -3.00 3.53
C LYS A 10 -9.46 -2.40 2.36
N LEU A 11 -9.00 -3.23 1.44
CA LEU A 11 -8.25 -2.78 0.25
C LEU A 11 -9.12 -1.90 -0.66
N LEU A 12 -10.38 -2.29 -0.88
CA LEU A 12 -11.34 -1.47 -1.63
C LEU A 12 -11.61 -0.12 -0.97
N SER A 13 -11.71 -0.06 0.35
CA SER A 13 -11.88 1.22 1.08
C SER A 13 -10.68 2.15 0.86
N ARG A 14 -9.45 1.62 0.88
CA ARG A 14 -8.24 2.41 0.57
C ARG A 14 -8.22 2.91 -0.87
N ILE A 15 -8.59 2.05 -1.83
CA ILE A 15 -8.70 2.45 -3.25
C ILE A 15 -9.73 3.56 -3.43
N SER A 16 -10.90 3.48 -2.78
CA SER A 16 -11.91 4.53 -2.83
C SER A 16 -11.38 5.87 -2.29
N ARG A 17 -10.57 5.86 -1.23
CA ARG A 17 -9.91 7.06 -0.71
C ARG A 17 -8.90 7.64 -1.71
N ILE A 18 -8.05 6.80 -2.30
CA ILE A 18 -7.08 7.22 -3.33
C ILE A 18 -7.80 7.84 -4.53
N ARG A 19 -8.90 7.22 -4.98
CA ARG A 19 -9.74 7.77 -6.05
C ARG A 19 -10.26 9.16 -5.72
N GLY A 20 -10.73 9.37 -4.49
CA GLY A 20 -11.14 10.70 -4.02
C GLY A 20 -10.01 11.74 -4.08
N GLN A 21 -8.77 11.35 -3.76
CA GLN A 21 -7.59 12.22 -3.88
C GLN A 21 -7.27 12.55 -5.35
N ILE A 22 -7.32 11.55 -6.25
CA ILE A 22 -7.11 11.75 -7.70
C ILE A 22 -8.15 12.70 -8.28
N ASN A 23 -9.44 12.49 -7.96
CA ASN A 23 -10.52 13.37 -8.40
C ASN A 23 -10.35 14.79 -7.83
N GLY A 24 -9.82 14.92 -6.62
CA GLY A 24 -9.49 16.22 -6.01
C GLY A 24 -8.38 16.96 -6.76
N ILE A 25 -7.35 16.24 -7.22
CA ILE A 25 -6.27 16.80 -8.05
C ILE A 25 -6.81 17.27 -9.39
N GLU A 26 -7.61 16.44 -10.07
CA GLU A 26 -8.24 16.79 -11.35
C GLU A 26 -9.11 18.04 -11.20
N LYS A 27 -9.95 18.10 -10.16
CA LYS A 27 -10.77 19.28 -9.87
C LYS A 27 -9.91 20.51 -9.61
N ALA A 28 -8.84 20.40 -8.82
CA ALA A 28 -7.97 21.52 -8.52
C ALA A 28 -7.27 22.09 -9.77
N LEU A 29 -6.94 21.22 -10.74
CA LEU A 29 -6.39 21.66 -12.03
C LEU A 29 -7.44 22.37 -12.90
N ASN A 30 -8.67 21.82 -12.97
CA ASN A 30 -9.76 22.43 -13.72
C ASN A 30 -10.22 23.78 -13.14
N ASP A 31 -10.17 23.90 -11.81
CA ASP A 31 -10.50 25.13 -11.08
C ASP A 31 -9.32 26.13 -11.02
N GLU A 32 -8.21 25.86 -11.73
CA GLU A 32 -6.99 26.69 -11.76
C GLU A 32 -6.44 27.07 -10.38
N ARG A 33 -6.51 26.12 -9.43
CA ARG A 33 -6.06 26.34 -8.04
C ARG A 33 -4.54 26.46 -7.94
N ASP A 34 -4.10 27.01 -6.80
CA ASP A 34 -2.68 27.20 -6.50
C ASP A 34 -1.88 25.89 -6.61
N CYS A 35 -0.68 26.00 -7.20
CA CYS A 35 0.20 24.87 -7.42
C CYS A 35 0.62 24.17 -6.11
N GLY A 36 0.70 24.91 -4.99
CA GLY A 36 0.98 24.34 -3.67
C GLY A 36 -0.12 23.40 -3.19
N GLU A 37 -1.40 23.73 -3.40
CA GLU A 37 -2.53 22.87 -3.03
C GLU A 37 -2.56 21.58 -3.85
N VAL A 38 -2.26 21.68 -5.14
CA VAL A 38 -2.14 20.53 -6.04
C VAL A 38 -0.99 19.62 -5.59
N LEU A 39 0.18 20.20 -5.29
CA LEU A 39 1.36 19.47 -4.80
C LEU A 39 1.10 18.75 -3.47
N LEU A 40 0.39 19.39 -2.53
CA LEU A 40 0.02 18.77 -1.25
C LEU A 40 -0.90 17.56 -1.45
N THR A 41 -1.89 17.67 -2.34
CA THR A 41 -2.82 16.57 -2.63
C THR A 41 -2.13 15.43 -3.37
N LEU A 42 -1.24 15.74 -4.32
CA LEU A 42 -0.37 14.76 -4.98
C LEU A 42 0.50 14.00 -3.98
N ALA A 43 1.15 14.71 -3.06
CA ALA A 43 1.97 14.09 -2.01
C ALA A 43 1.13 13.15 -1.13
N ALA A 44 -0.08 13.56 -0.74
CA ALA A 44 -0.99 12.72 0.03
C ALA A 44 -1.47 11.48 -0.76
N CYS A 45 -1.70 11.61 -2.07
CA CYS A 45 -2.07 10.50 -2.95
C CYS A 45 -0.93 9.49 -3.09
N ARG A 46 0.31 9.98 -3.28
CA ARG A 46 1.52 9.15 -3.34
C ARG A 46 1.71 8.34 -2.05
N GLY A 47 1.60 8.99 -0.88
CA GLY A 47 1.72 8.30 0.41
C GLY A 47 0.63 7.25 0.62
N ALA A 48 -0.62 7.53 0.21
CA ALA A 48 -1.70 6.56 0.28
C ALA A 48 -1.48 5.34 -0.63
N MET A 49 -0.94 5.56 -1.84
CA MET A 49 -0.59 4.48 -2.77
C MET A 49 0.52 3.59 -2.21
N ASN A 50 1.58 4.19 -1.67
CA ASN A 50 2.67 3.42 -1.10
C ASN A 50 2.22 2.62 0.13
N ALA A 51 1.36 3.19 0.97
CA ALA A 51 0.79 2.47 2.11
C ALA A 51 -0.05 1.26 1.67
N LEU A 52 -0.81 1.39 0.58
CA LEU A 52 -1.55 0.27 -0.01
C LEU A 52 -0.60 -0.80 -0.55
N MET A 53 0.47 -0.41 -1.23
CA MET A 53 1.49 -1.32 -1.76
C MET A 53 2.18 -2.11 -0.64
N ALA A 54 2.57 -1.44 0.45
CA ALA A 54 3.19 -2.08 1.60
C ALA A 54 2.27 -3.14 2.23
N GLU A 55 0.97 -2.84 2.37
CA GLU A 55 -0.01 -3.77 2.95
C GLU A 55 -0.23 -5.01 2.07
N ILE A 56 -0.33 -4.83 0.75
CA ILE A 56 -0.48 -5.96 -0.19
C ILE A 56 0.79 -6.82 -0.18
N LEU A 57 1.96 -6.20 -0.22
CA LEU A 57 3.22 -6.93 -0.24
C LEU A 57 3.46 -7.71 1.05
N GLU A 58 3.17 -7.12 2.21
CA GLU A 58 3.23 -7.79 3.51
C GLU A 58 2.32 -9.04 3.52
N GLY A 59 1.09 -8.91 3.01
CA GLY A 59 0.18 -10.05 2.85
C GLY A 59 0.74 -11.11 1.90
N HIS A 60 1.38 -10.69 0.80
CA HIS A 60 2.00 -11.60 -0.15
C HIS A 60 3.13 -12.42 0.48
N VAL A 61 4.06 -11.75 1.17
CA VAL A 61 5.19 -12.42 1.84
C VAL A 61 4.68 -13.41 2.88
N ARG A 62 3.77 -12.99 3.77
CA ARG A 62 3.29 -13.87 4.84
C ARG A 62 2.52 -15.10 4.35
N ILE A 63 1.70 -14.94 3.32
CA ILE A 63 0.78 -16.01 2.89
C ILE A 63 1.39 -16.89 1.80
N HIS A 64 2.31 -16.37 0.98
CA HIS A 64 2.87 -17.11 -0.14
C HIS A 64 4.34 -17.51 0.06
N LEU A 65 5.10 -16.84 0.93
CA LEU A 65 6.50 -17.17 1.20
C LEU A 65 6.71 -17.82 2.58
N LEU A 66 5.90 -17.46 3.58
CA LEU A 66 6.04 -17.92 4.97
C LEU A 66 4.94 -18.87 5.44
N HIS A 67 4.13 -19.42 4.52
CA HIS A 67 3.09 -20.35 4.94
C HIS A 67 3.74 -21.55 5.67
N PRO A 68 3.21 -22.03 6.81
CA PRO A 68 3.82 -23.10 7.60
C PRO A 68 4.03 -24.42 6.85
N ASP A 69 3.24 -24.63 5.80
CA ASP A 69 3.34 -25.79 4.89
C ASP A 69 4.42 -25.61 3.81
N ILE A 70 4.95 -24.41 3.64
CA ILE A 70 5.94 -24.03 2.63
C ILE A 70 7.32 -23.83 3.27
N GLU A 71 7.39 -23.16 4.43
CA GLU A 71 8.65 -22.80 5.09
C GLU A 71 8.58 -23.12 6.59
N LYS A 72 9.50 -23.98 7.05
CA LYS A 72 9.59 -24.43 8.45
C LYS A 72 10.84 -23.92 9.15
N ASP A 73 11.75 -23.29 8.43
CA ASP A 73 12.98 -22.73 8.97
C ASP A 73 12.71 -21.39 9.71
N PRO A 74 12.91 -21.32 11.03
CA PRO A 74 12.73 -20.07 11.80
C PRO A 74 13.64 -18.93 11.31
N ALA A 75 14.82 -19.24 10.77
CA ALA A 75 15.74 -18.22 10.26
C ALA A 75 15.19 -17.52 9.02
N ARG A 76 14.52 -18.27 8.12
CA ARG A 76 13.85 -17.70 6.95
C ARG A 76 12.63 -16.86 7.32
N ALA A 77 11.86 -17.29 8.32
CA ALA A 77 10.75 -16.50 8.84
C ALA A 77 11.22 -15.15 9.40
N ALA A 78 12.32 -15.14 10.15
CA ALA A 78 12.93 -13.91 10.67
C ALA A 78 13.41 -12.98 9.53
N ALA A 79 14.12 -13.52 8.53
CA ALA A 79 14.60 -12.74 7.39
C ALA A 79 13.46 -12.10 6.57
N ALA A 80 12.33 -12.79 6.43
CA ALA A 80 11.18 -12.27 5.72
C ALA A 80 10.44 -11.16 6.50
N GLU A 81 10.37 -11.24 7.82
CA GLU A 81 9.85 -10.13 8.63
C GLU A 81 10.79 -8.91 8.58
N GLU A 82 12.11 -9.11 8.55
CA GLU A 82 13.06 -8.02 8.32
C GLU A 82 12.83 -7.36 6.95
N LEU A 83 12.63 -8.16 5.90
CA LEU A 83 12.32 -7.66 4.56
C LEU A 83 11.02 -6.83 4.54
N ILE A 84 9.97 -7.29 5.22
CA ILE A 84 8.71 -6.55 5.35
C ILE A 84 8.97 -5.17 5.98
N GLU A 85 9.77 -5.10 7.04
CA GLU A 85 10.10 -3.85 7.71
C GLU A 85 10.92 -2.89 6.83
N VAL A 86 11.92 -3.41 6.10
CA VAL A 86 12.70 -2.62 5.13
C VAL A 86 11.78 -2.03 4.07
N ILE A 87 10.86 -2.83 3.53
CA ILE A 87 9.96 -2.36 2.47
C ILE A 87 8.97 -1.33 2.99
N LYS A 88 8.42 -1.51 4.20
CA LYS A 88 7.56 -0.49 4.85
C LYS A 88 8.29 0.83 5.05
N ARG A 89 9.60 0.81 5.34
CA ARG A 89 10.41 2.04 5.48
C ARG A 89 10.68 2.67 4.12
N TYR A 90 10.94 1.89 3.09
CA TYR A 90 11.21 2.39 1.74
C TYR A 90 9.97 2.99 1.06
N LEU A 91 8.80 2.42 1.35
CA LEU A 91 7.51 2.87 0.83
C LEU A 91 6.89 4.00 1.69
N LYS A 92 7.54 4.45 2.76
CA LYS A 92 7.03 5.60 3.52
C LYS A 92 7.19 6.92 2.78
#